data_AF-A0A1R3JH65-F1
#
_entry.id   AF-A0A1R3JH65-F1
#
_cell.length_a   1.000
_cell.length_b   1.000
_cell.length_c   1.000
_cell.angle_alpha   90.00
_cell.angle_beta   90.00
_cell.angle_gamma   90.00
#
_symmetry.space_group_name_H-M   'P 1'
#
loop_
_entity.id
_entity.type
_entity.pdbx_description
1 polymer ?
#
loop_
_entity_poly.entity_id
_entity_poly.type
_entity_poly.pdbx_seq_one_letter_code
_entity_poly.pdbx_strand_id
1 'polypeptide(L)'
;MGENIVVKPHPKALPLSTPEYTRFSADKVIEDGQLKLALILWESIQLKITLTPFDQVYLLVDEVRKIFAAIEGIKAVDSTSLKGRVEEYFSQIAKFTDLESSFSSRMSSKDQANKLQNLATRLEESVSKENQAVVCHDKLTSELTKVEKEISALQEKKVKLESSLKENDKALEVVRADVSHIPEKMASAESCPTLSEADANGLKVLKDILRSSRKDLKNLKWKP
;
A
#
# COMPACT_ATOMS: atom_id res chain seq x y z
N MET A 1 130.45 -45.93 49.11
CA MET A 1 129.78 -44.80 49.78
C MET A 1 130.08 -43.60 48.91
N GLY A 2 129.17 -43.06 48.09
CA GLY A 2 127.74 -42.88 48.32
C GLY A 2 127.55 -41.38 48.49
N GLU A 3 127.19 -40.68 47.42
CA GLU A 3 126.38 -39.46 47.48
C GLU A 3 125.88 -39.11 46.07
N ASN A 4 124.58 -39.38 45.89
CA ASN A 4 123.75 -38.88 44.81
C ASN A 4 123.49 -37.38 45.06
N ILE A 5 123.77 -36.51 44.08
CA ILE A 5 123.17 -35.17 44.03
C ILE A 5 122.59 -34.91 42.65
N VAL A 6 121.32 -35.29 42.54
CA VAL A 6 120.18 -34.58 41.95
C VAL A 6 120.46 -33.41 40.98
N VAL A 7 120.08 -33.68 39.73
CA VAL A 7 119.59 -32.80 38.65
C VAL A 7 119.25 -31.35 39.02
N LYS A 8 119.78 -30.40 38.22
CA LYS A 8 119.09 -29.14 37.91
C LYS A 8 119.01 -28.92 36.39
N PRO A 9 117.82 -28.74 35.81
CA PRO A 9 117.66 -28.47 34.39
C PRO A 9 117.88 -26.97 34.12
N HIS A 10 118.59 -26.64 33.04
CA HIS A 10 118.51 -25.34 32.37
C HIS A 10 118.25 -25.65 30.90
N PRO A 11 117.01 -25.45 30.43
CA PRO A 11 116.75 -24.18 29.75
C PRO A 11 115.30 -23.71 29.89
N LYS A 12 115.08 -22.48 30.35
CA LYS A 12 113.87 -21.73 30.00
C LYS A 12 114.22 -20.26 29.80
N ALA A 13 114.58 -19.92 28.57
CA ALA A 13 114.30 -18.59 28.07
C ALA A 13 112.76 -18.46 27.96
N LEU A 14 112.13 -17.79 28.91
CA LEU A 14 111.06 -16.86 28.57
C LEU A 14 111.76 -15.51 28.31
N PRO A 15 111.29 -14.63 27.40
CA PRO A 15 109.88 -14.48 27.00
C PRO A 15 109.68 -14.18 25.49
N LEU A 16 108.43 -14.26 25.04
CA LEU A 16 107.76 -13.19 24.30
C LEU A 16 106.31 -13.63 24.12
N SER A 17 105.49 -13.34 25.13
CA SER A 17 104.04 -13.37 24.95
C SER A 17 103.74 -12.28 23.92
N THR A 18 103.48 -12.69 22.67
CA THR A 18 102.85 -11.79 21.70
C THR A 18 101.57 -11.25 22.32
N PRO A 19 101.34 -9.93 22.33
CA PRO A 19 100.06 -9.42 22.79
C PRO A 19 98.99 -10.00 21.87
N GLU A 20 98.03 -10.75 22.41
CA GLU A 20 96.81 -11.06 21.70
C GLU A 20 96.05 -9.74 21.52
N TYR A 21 96.30 -9.08 20.39
CA TYR A 21 95.48 -7.97 19.97
C TYR A 21 94.12 -8.53 19.56
N THR A 22 93.10 -8.30 20.39
CA THR A 22 91.71 -8.52 20.00
C THR A 22 91.43 -7.67 18.77
N ARG A 23 91.19 -8.32 17.62
CA ARG A 23 90.91 -7.62 16.36
C ARG A 23 89.66 -6.76 16.52
N PHE A 24 89.83 -5.44 16.61
CA PHE A 24 88.74 -4.49 16.58
C PHE A 24 88.07 -4.51 15.19
N SER A 25 86.76 -4.73 15.16
CA SER A 25 85.96 -4.73 13.93
C SER A 25 84.91 -3.64 14.05
N ALA A 26 85.13 -2.54 13.32
CA ALA A 26 84.19 -1.43 13.26
C ALA A 26 82.83 -1.90 12.71
N ASP A 27 82.82 -2.77 11.71
CA ASP A 27 81.61 -3.29 11.07
C ASP A 27 80.69 -4.00 12.08
N LYS A 28 81.24 -4.85 12.95
CA LYS A 28 80.46 -5.52 14.01
C LYS A 28 79.86 -4.56 15.01
N VAL A 29 80.59 -3.50 15.38
CA VAL A 29 80.09 -2.48 16.32
C VAL A 29 78.95 -1.67 15.68
N ILE A 30 79.08 -1.35 14.39
CA ILE A 30 78.05 -0.65 13.61
C ILE A 30 76.80 -1.53 13.45
N GLU A 31 76.98 -2.81 13.13
CA GLU A 31 75.89 -3.79 13.00
C GLU A 31 75.14 -4.00 14.33
N ASP A 32 75.85 -4.15 15.45
CA ASP A 32 75.23 -4.27 16.79
C ASP A 32 74.45 -3.00 17.17
N GLY A 33 74.98 -1.81 16.87
CA GLY A 33 74.27 -0.55 17.08
C GLY A 33 73.00 -0.43 16.22
N GLN A 34 73.08 -0.86 14.96
CA GLN A 34 71.95 -0.92 14.03
C GLN A 34 70.85 -1.88 14.51
N LEU A 35 71.24 -3.07 14.98
CA LEU A 35 70.31 -4.07 15.53
C LEU A 35 69.60 -3.54 16.78
N LYS A 36 70.33 -2.90 17.70
CA LYS A 36 69.75 -2.26 18.90
C LYS A 36 68.75 -1.16 18.55
N LEU A 37 69.05 -0.33 17.55
CA LEU A 37 68.12 0.70 17.10
C LEU A 37 66.83 0.08 16.55
N ALA A 38 66.93 -0.96 15.72
CA ALA A 38 65.76 -1.65 15.18
C ALA A 38 64.88 -2.25 16.29
N LEU A 39 65.49 -2.84 17.32
CA LEU A 39 64.78 -3.39 18.48
C LEU A 39 64.02 -2.31 19.26
N ILE A 40 64.66 -1.18 19.57
CA ILE A 40 64.01 -0.06 20.29
C ILE A 40 62.81 0.47 19.50
N LEU A 41 62.96 0.62 18.18
CA LEU A 41 61.87 1.08 17.31
C LEU A 41 60.70 0.08 17.29
N TRP A 42 60.99 -1.23 17.24
CA TRP A 42 59.97 -2.28 17.32
C TRP A 42 59.26 -2.29 18.68
N GLU A 43 59.99 -2.26 19.79
CA GLU A 43 59.43 -2.24 21.14
C GLU A 43 58.51 -1.03 21.35
N SER A 44 58.84 0.12 20.74
CA SER A 44 57.99 1.30 20.75
C SER A 44 56.65 1.06 20.03
N ILE A 45 56.67 0.45 18.83
CA ILE A 45 55.45 0.07 18.11
C ILE A 45 54.62 -0.90 18.96
N GLN A 46 55.23 -1.96 19.47
CA GLN A 46 54.55 -2.99 20.25
C GLN A 46 53.88 -2.39 21.48
N LEU A 47 54.60 -1.55 22.23
CA LEU A 47 54.06 -0.85 23.40
C LEU A 47 52.88 0.04 23.03
N LYS A 48 53.00 0.83 21.96
CA LYS A 48 51.93 1.73 21.50
C LYS A 48 50.68 0.97 21.07
N ILE A 49 50.82 -0.10 20.32
CA ILE A 49 49.69 -0.95 19.93
C ILE A 49 49.03 -1.55 21.17
N THR A 50 49.80 -2.07 22.12
CA THR A 50 49.28 -2.74 23.32
C THR A 50 48.56 -1.78 24.27
N LEU A 51 49.01 -0.52 24.38
CA LEU A 51 48.41 0.48 25.27
C LEU A 51 47.25 1.24 24.64
N THR A 52 47.05 1.15 23.33
CA THR A 52 45.97 1.87 22.64
C THR A 52 44.67 1.07 22.71
N PRO A 53 43.55 1.69 23.14
CA PRO A 53 42.23 1.05 23.09
C PRO A 53 41.93 0.52 21.68
N PHE A 54 41.30 -0.65 21.59
CA PHE A 54 41.08 -1.36 20.32
C PHE A 54 40.37 -0.50 19.26
N ASP A 55 39.38 0.27 19.69
CA ASP A 55 38.60 1.20 18.86
C ASP A 55 39.41 2.39 18.33
N GLN A 56 40.63 2.62 18.83
CA GLN A 56 41.50 3.75 18.47
C GLN A 56 42.78 3.32 17.75
N VAL A 57 43.02 2.02 17.59
CA VAL A 57 44.26 1.48 17.01
C VAL A 57 44.48 1.95 15.56
N TYR A 58 43.40 2.27 14.82
CA TYR A 58 43.49 2.82 13.46
C TYR A 58 44.27 4.14 13.37
N LEU A 59 44.33 4.92 14.47
CA LEU A 59 45.09 6.18 14.53
C LEU A 59 46.61 5.97 14.48
N LEU A 60 47.08 4.75 14.75
CA LEU A 60 48.50 4.43 14.78
C LEU A 60 49.08 4.07 13.41
N VAL A 61 48.24 3.79 12.41
CA VAL A 61 48.64 3.20 11.12
C VAL A 61 49.77 4.00 10.45
N ASP A 62 49.62 5.31 10.35
CA ASP A 62 50.60 6.16 9.66
C ASP A 62 51.90 6.30 10.45
N GLU A 63 51.82 6.41 11.78
CA GLU A 63 52.99 6.49 12.66
C GLU A 63 53.79 5.19 12.68
N VAL A 64 53.10 4.04 12.74
CA VAL A 64 53.73 2.72 12.67
C VAL A 64 54.40 2.52 11.31
N ARG A 65 53.79 2.98 10.21
CA ARG A 65 54.40 2.93 8.88
C ARG A 65 55.69 3.75 8.79
N LYS A 66 55.74 4.93 9.42
CA LYS A 66 56.97 5.76 9.50
C LYS A 66 58.09 5.04 10.25
N ILE A 67 57.77 4.39 11.37
CA ILE A 67 58.76 3.65 12.16
C ILE A 67 59.27 2.42 11.37
N PHE A 68 58.40 1.68 10.69
CA PHE A 68 58.83 0.58 9.82
C PHE A 68 59.72 1.04 8.67
N ALA A 69 59.45 2.20 8.05
CA ALA A 69 60.34 2.78 7.04
C ALA A 69 61.73 3.10 7.59
N ALA A 70 61.82 3.54 8.85
CA ALA A 70 63.11 3.74 9.53
C ALA A 70 63.84 2.41 9.80
N ILE A 71 63.12 1.34 10.17
CA ILE A 71 63.68 0.00 10.35
C ILE A 71 64.17 -0.58 9.02
N GLU A 72 63.43 -0.42 7.93
CA GLU A 72 63.82 -0.88 6.58
C GLU A 72 65.11 -0.22 6.07
N GLY A 73 65.42 1.00 6.54
CA GLY A 73 66.70 1.66 6.25
C GLY A 73 67.92 1.00 6.90
N ILE A 74 67.72 0.08 7.85
CA ILE A 74 68.77 -0.62 8.58
C ILE A 74 69.11 -1.93 7.84
N LYS A 75 70.22 -1.91 7.07
CA LYS A 75 70.65 -3.05 6.23
C LYS A 75 70.89 -4.36 6.99
N ALA A 76 71.14 -4.31 8.29
CA ALA A 76 71.44 -5.47 9.14
C ALA A 76 70.18 -6.26 9.56
N VAL A 77 68.96 -5.78 9.27
CA VAL A 77 67.72 -6.36 9.79
C VAL A 77 66.70 -6.58 8.67
N ASP A 78 66.14 -7.80 8.58
CA ASP A 78 64.96 -8.08 7.76
C ASP A 78 63.68 -7.93 8.60
N SER A 79 62.91 -6.87 8.33
CA SER A 79 61.65 -6.58 9.00
C SER A 79 60.40 -7.01 8.21
N THR A 80 60.58 -7.61 7.03
CA THR A 80 59.49 -7.91 6.07
C THR A 80 58.38 -8.74 6.71
N SER A 81 58.75 -9.82 7.38
CA SER A 81 57.79 -10.72 8.06
C SER A 81 57.04 -10.03 9.19
N LEU A 82 57.69 -9.10 9.89
CA LEU A 82 57.13 -8.39 11.03
C LEU A 82 56.14 -7.32 10.58
N LYS A 83 56.53 -6.54 9.56
CA LYS A 83 55.69 -5.55 8.90
C LYS A 83 54.40 -6.18 8.36
N GLY A 84 54.53 -7.31 7.65
CA GLY A 84 53.36 -8.03 7.12
C GLY A 84 52.35 -8.44 8.19
N ARG A 85 52.82 -8.87 9.38
CA ARG A 85 51.91 -9.19 10.51
C ARG A 85 51.18 -7.96 11.05
N VAL A 86 51.86 -6.83 11.14
CA VAL A 86 51.25 -5.58 11.65
C VAL A 86 50.26 -4.99 10.64
N GLU A 87 50.59 -5.04 9.35
CA GLU A 87 49.68 -4.62 8.28
C GLU A 87 48.43 -5.50 8.23
N GLU A 88 48.58 -6.82 8.37
CA GLU A 88 47.43 -7.73 8.45
C GLU A 88 46.57 -7.45 9.69
N TYR A 89 47.18 -7.14 10.83
CA TYR A 89 46.45 -6.75 12.03
C TYR A 89 45.60 -5.48 11.81
N PHE A 90 46.17 -4.42 11.21
CA PHE A 90 45.41 -3.22 10.86
C PHE A 90 44.30 -3.49 9.84
N SER A 91 44.56 -4.34 8.85
CA SER A 91 43.56 -4.79 7.87
C SER A 91 42.38 -5.50 8.53
N GLN A 92 42.64 -6.34 9.54
CA GLN A 92 41.59 -7.02 10.31
C GLN A 92 40.76 -6.07 11.15
N ILE A 93 41.38 -5.04 11.75
CA ILE A 93 40.65 -4.00 12.47
C ILE A 93 39.69 -3.26 11.53
N ALA A 94 40.14 -2.87 10.34
CA ALA A 94 39.27 -2.20 9.37
C ALA A 94 38.06 -3.07 8.99
N LYS A 95 38.30 -4.37 8.69
CA LYS A 95 37.22 -5.33 8.41
C LYS A 95 36.26 -5.50 9.59
N PHE A 96 36.78 -5.50 10.82
CA PHE A 96 35.94 -5.58 12.02
C PHE A 96 35.03 -4.35 12.14
N THR A 97 35.57 -3.14 11.97
CA THR A 97 34.80 -1.90 12.04
C THR A 97 33.69 -1.84 10.98
N ASP A 98 33.99 -2.25 9.75
CA ASP A 98 32.99 -2.35 8.67
C ASP A 98 31.86 -3.33 9.04
N LEU A 99 32.23 -4.49 9.59
CA LEU A 99 31.28 -5.52 10.00
C LEU A 99 30.40 -5.05 11.17
N GLU A 100 31.00 -4.43 12.18
CA GLU A 100 30.29 -3.85 13.33
C GLU A 100 29.27 -2.81 12.88
N SER A 101 29.67 -1.90 11.99
CA SER A 101 28.76 -0.91 11.39
C SER A 101 27.59 -1.59 10.66
N SER A 102 27.88 -2.63 9.88
CA SER A 102 26.86 -3.40 9.15
C SER A 102 25.85 -4.13 10.05
N PHE A 103 26.25 -4.44 11.29
CA PHE A 103 25.38 -5.07 12.27
C PHE A 103 24.60 -4.04 13.08
N SER A 104 25.19 -2.88 13.37
CA SER A 104 24.52 -1.80 14.10
C SER A 104 23.25 -1.31 13.38
N SER A 105 23.23 -1.33 12.04
CA SER A 105 22.06 -0.97 11.26
C SER A 105 20.98 -2.05 11.18
N ARG A 106 21.27 -3.29 11.63
CA ARG A 106 20.33 -4.41 11.53
C ARG A 106 19.40 -4.45 12.73
N MET A 107 18.16 -4.80 12.44
CA MET A 107 17.17 -5.08 13.46
C MET A 107 17.50 -6.39 14.19
N SER A 108 17.23 -6.45 15.49
CA SER A 108 17.28 -7.73 16.20
C SER A 108 16.20 -8.68 15.67
N SER A 109 16.43 -9.99 15.72
CA SER A 109 15.44 -10.99 15.31
C SER A 109 14.12 -10.85 16.09
N LYS A 110 14.21 -10.44 17.36
CA LYS A 110 13.04 -10.18 18.21
C LYS A 110 12.23 -8.99 17.70
N ASP A 111 12.88 -7.88 17.39
CA ASP A 111 12.21 -6.70 16.86
C ASP A 111 11.60 -6.96 15.48
N GLN A 112 12.29 -7.76 14.65
CA GLN A 112 11.76 -8.20 13.36
C GLN A 112 10.49 -9.03 13.55
N ALA A 113 10.49 -10.02 14.44
CA ALA A 113 9.33 -10.84 14.73
C ALA A 113 8.15 -10.02 15.26
N ASN A 114 8.40 -9.09 16.19
CA ASN A 114 7.38 -8.18 16.71
C ASN A 114 6.79 -7.30 15.62
N LYS A 115 7.63 -6.75 14.72
CA LYS A 115 7.14 -5.96 13.58
C LYS A 115 6.28 -6.80 12.64
N LEU A 116 6.70 -8.01 12.31
CA LEU A 116 5.93 -8.91 11.45
C LEU A 116 4.59 -9.28 12.07
N GLN A 117 4.56 -9.60 13.38
CA GLN A 117 3.32 -9.91 14.08
C GLN A 117 2.35 -8.72 14.07
N ASN A 118 2.83 -7.50 14.34
CA ASN A 118 2.01 -6.29 14.27
C ASN A 118 1.48 -5.98 12.86
N LEU A 119 2.26 -6.28 11.82
CA LEU A 119 1.80 -6.12 10.45
C LEU A 119 0.76 -7.18 10.08
N ALA A 120 0.94 -8.42 10.55
CA ALA A 120 -0.01 -9.50 10.32
C ALA A 120 -1.38 -9.21 10.97
N THR A 121 -1.40 -8.74 12.23
CA THR A 121 -2.66 -8.38 12.91
C THR A 121 -3.37 -7.22 12.20
N ARG A 122 -2.64 -6.18 11.80
CA ARG A 122 -3.20 -5.05 11.04
C ARG A 122 -3.76 -5.46 9.68
N LEU A 123 -3.11 -6.43 9.02
CA LEU A 123 -3.59 -6.98 7.75
C LEU A 123 -4.91 -7.72 7.95
N GLU A 124 -4.99 -8.59 8.96
CA GLU A 124 -6.21 -9.35 9.29
C GLU A 124 -7.40 -8.43 9.64
N GLU A 125 -7.16 -7.39 10.43
CA GLU A 125 -8.16 -6.37 10.73
C GLU A 125 -8.65 -5.63 9.48
N SER A 126 -7.73 -5.32 8.55
CA SER A 126 -8.06 -4.60 7.32
C SER A 126 -8.88 -5.47 6.37
N VAL A 127 -8.50 -6.74 6.21
CA VAL A 127 -9.25 -7.73 5.40
C VAL A 127 -10.66 -7.94 5.98
N SER A 128 -10.79 -7.99 7.31
CA SER A 128 -12.10 -8.13 7.96
C SER A 128 -13.02 -6.93 7.67
N LYS A 129 -12.47 -5.71 7.69
CA LYS A 129 -13.21 -4.48 7.35
C LYS A 129 -13.60 -4.44 5.88
N GLU A 130 -12.70 -4.84 4.99
CA GLU A 130 -12.97 -4.95 3.55
C GLU A 130 -14.14 -5.91 3.28
N ASN A 131 -14.10 -7.11 3.87
CA ASN A 131 -15.18 -8.10 3.72
C ASN A 131 -16.53 -7.56 4.20
N GLN A 132 -16.57 -6.83 5.32
CA GLN A 132 -17.80 -6.20 5.80
C GLN A 132 -18.32 -5.12 4.84
N ALA A 133 -17.42 -4.32 4.26
CA ALA A 133 -17.77 -3.30 3.28
C ALA A 133 -18.35 -3.93 2.01
N VAL A 134 -17.78 -5.03 1.52
CA VAL A 134 -18.30 -5.78 0.37
C VAL A 134 -19.72 -6.30 0.63
N VAL A 135 -19.95 -6.94 1.78
CA VAL A 135 -21.30 -7.43 2.15
C VAL A 135 -22.31 -6.28 2.23
N CYS A 136 -21.92 -5.14 2.79
CA CYS A 136 -22.78 -3.95 2.87
C CYS A 136 -23.09 -3.39 1.48
N HIS A 137 -22.07 -3.31 0.62
CA HIS A 137 -22.20 -2.85 -0.76
C HIS A 137 -23.17 -3.72 -1.56
N ASP A 138 -23.05 -5.04 -1.46
CA ASP A 138 -23.94 -5.98 -2.17
C ASP A 138 -25.38 -5.85 -1.70
N LYS A 139 -25.59 -5.71 -0.38
CA LYS A 139 -26.91 -5.45 0.19
C LYS A 139 -27.51 -4.15 -0.36
N LEU A 140 -26.77 -3.05 -0.32
CA LEU A 140 -27.23 -1.76 -0.83
C LEU A 140 -27.54 -1.81 -2.33
N THR A 141 -26.71 -2.51 -3.11
CA THR A 141 -26.93 -2.72 -4.54
C THR A 141 -28.24 -3.47 -4.78
N SER A 142 -28.51 -4.53 -3.99
CA SER A 142 -29.77 -5.27 -4.12
C SER A 142 -31.01 -4.42 -3.82
N GLU A 143 -30.96 -3.59 -2.76
CA GLU A 143 -32.06 -2.67 -2.43
C GLU A 143 -32.23 -1.58 -3.50
N LEU A 144 -31.12 -1.06 -4.04
CA LEU A 144 -31.16 -0.07 -5.13
C LEU A 144 -31.87 -0.65 -6.36
N THR A 145 -31.50 -1.85 -6.80
CA THR A 145 -32.16 -2.51 -7.96
C THR A 145 -33.65 -2.77 -7.72
N LYS A 146 -34.06 -3.01 -6.47
CA LYS A 146 -35.47 -3.18 -6.10
C LYS A 146 -36.22 -1.84 -6.22
N VAL A 147 -35.66 -0.77 -5.67
CA VAL A 147 -36.24 0.58 -5.75
C VAL A 147 -36.35 1.05 -7.20
N GLU A 148 -35.34 0.78 -8.04
CA GLU A 148 -35.38 1.10 -9.48
C GLU A 148 -36.54 0.40 -10.21
N LYS A 149 -36.81 -0.87 -9.88
CA LYS A 149 -37.96 -1.62 -10.42
C LYS A 149 -39.29 -1.03 -9.96
N GLU A 150 -39.41 -0.65 -8.69
CA GLU A 150 -40.61 -0.01 -8.15
C GLU A 150 -40.88 1.34 -8.81
N ILE A 151 -39.84 2.16 -9.02
CA ILE A 151 -39.95 3.44 -9.75
C ILE A 151 -40.45 3.21 -11.17
N SER A 152 -39.89 2.23 -11.88
CA SER A 152 -40.30 1.91 -13.25
C SER A 152 -41.78 1.51 -13.32
N ALA A 153 -42.24 0.67 -12.38
CA ALA A 153 -43.64 0.26 -12.30
C ALA A 153 -44.59 1.42 -11.96
N LEU A 154 -44.17 2.35 -11.09
CA LEU A 154 -44.94 3.56 -10.77
C LEU A 154 -45.04 4.50 -11.97
N GLN A 155 -43.98 4.64 -12.75
CA GLN A 155 -43.98 5.44 -13.98
C GLN A 155 -44.98 4.88 -15.01
N GLU A 156 -45.02 3.56 -15.21
CA GLU A 156 -46.00 2.92 -16.10
C GLU A 156 -47.45 3.17 -15.63
N LYS A 157 -47.71 3.01 -14.33
CA LYS A 157 -49.03 3.31 -13.75
C LYS A 157 -49.43 4.77 -13.94
N LYS A 158 -48.49 5.71 -13.77
CA LYS A 158 -48.72 7.14 -14.00
C LYS A 158 -49.16 7.39 -15.44
N VAL A 159 -48.43 6.88 -16.43
CA VAL A 159 -48.75 7.06 -17.86
C VAL A 159 -50.15 6.51 -18.17
N LYS A 160 -50.51 5.34 -17.62
CA LYS A 160 -51.84 4.75 -17.81
C LYS A 160 -52.95 5.63 -17.23
N LEU A 161 -52.76 6.15 -16.02
CA LEU A 161 -53.72 7.07 -15.39
C LEU A 161 -53.87 8.38 -16.16
N GLU A 162 -52.77 8.95 -16.66
CA GLU A 162 -52.79 10.15 -17.50
C GLU A 162 -53.59 9.94 -18.79
N SER A 163 -53.43 8.77 -19.44
CA SER A 163 -54.23 8.42 -20.62
C SER A 163 -55.72 8.27 -20.30
N SER A 164 -56.06 7.57 -19.21
CA SER A 164 -57.45 7.41 -18.78
C SER A 164 -58.10 8.74 -18.39
N LEU A 165 -57.36 9.63 -17.74
CA LEU A 165 -57.83 10.96 -17.39
C LEU A 165 -58.18 11.75 -18.65
N LYS A 166 -57.29 11.75 -19.65
CA LYS A 166 -57.52 12.43 -20.94
C LYS A 166 -58.73 11.88 -21.70
N GLU A 167 -58.97 10.58 -21.63
CA GLU A 167 -60.17 9.96 -22.22
C GLU A 167 -61.44 10.37 -21.48
N ASN A 168 -61.39 10.35 -20.15
CA ASN A 168 -62.50 10.76 -19.31
C ASN A 168 -62.84 12.25 -19.49
N ASP A 169 -61.84 13.13 -19.64
CA ASP A 169 -62.04 14.55 -19.92
C ASP A 169 -62.82 14.76 -21.23
N LYS A 170 -62.48 14.00 -22.30
CA LYS A 170 -63.22 14.03 -23.56
C LYS A 170 -64.67 13.54 -23.40
N ALA A 171 -64.87 12.43 -22.68
CA ALA A 171 -66.21 11.91 -22.42
C ALA A 171 -67.05 12.93 -21.64
N LEU A 172 -66.44 13.62 -20.69
CA LEU A 172 -67.07 14.65 -19.88
C LEU A 172 -67.43 15.88 -20.73
N GLU A 173 -66.58 16.29 -21.68
CA GLU A 173 -66.91 17.35 -22.65
C GLU A 173 -68.14 17.00 -23.49
N VAL A 174 -68.25 15.75 -23.97
CA VAL A 174 -69.43 15.28 -24.72
C VAL A 174 -70.69 15.38 -23.86
N VAL A 175 -70.65 14.85 -22.63
CA VAL A 175 -71.80 14.92 -21.71
C VAL A 175 -72.17 16.37 -21.39
N ARG A 176 -71.19 17.25 -21.19
CA ARG A 176 -71.45 18.69 -20.96
C ARG A 176 -72.16 19.34 -22.15
N ALA A 177 -71.77 18.99 -23.37
CA ALA A 177 -72.42 19.48 -24.58
C ALA A 177 -73.85 18.94 -24.73
N ASP A 178 -74.08 17.67 -24.41
CA ASP A 178 -75.43 17.09 -24.41
C ASP A 178 -76.34 17.79 -23.39
N VAL A 179 -75.84 18.00 -22.17
CA VAL A 179 -76.56 18.68 -21.10
C VAL A 179 -76.89 20.13 -21.48
N SER A 180 -75.99 20.85 -22.17
CA SER A 180 -76.26 22.23 -22.59
C SER A 180 -77.34 22.33 -23.67
N HIS A 181 -77.57 21.27 -24.46
CA HIS A 181 -78.63 21.21 -25.47
C HIS A 181 -80.01 20.84 -24.87
N ILE A 182 -80.07 20.17 -23.73
CA ILE A 182 -81.34 19.75 -23.11
C ILE A 182 -82.33 20.91 -22.89
N PRO A 183 -81.94 22.08 -22.33
CA PRO A 183 -82.85 23.20 -22.13
C PRO A 183 -83.55 23.67 -23.42
N GLU A 184 -82.82 23.69 -24.54
CA GLU A 184 -83.36 24.11 -25.84
C GLU A 184 -84.38 23.08 -26.37
N LYS A 185 -84.10 21.78 -26.21
CA LYS A 185 -85.06 20.70 -26.51
C LYS A 185 -86.29 20.76 -25.62
N MET A 186 -86.11 21.03 -24.33
CA MET A 186 -87.21 21.21 -23.39
C MET A 186 -88.09 22.39 -23.80
N ALA A 187 -87.50 23.55 -24.11
CA ALA A 187 -88.24 24.72 -24.58
C ALA A 187 -89.02 24.43 -25.88
N SER A 188 -88.40 23.71 -26.82
CA SER A 188 -89.08 23.26 -28.04
C SER A 188 -90.28 22.35 -27.73
N ALA A 189 -90.10 21.36 -26.85
CA ALA A 189 -91.16 20.44 -26.45
C ALA A 189 -92.29 21.14 -25.67
N GLU A 190 -91.99 22.12 -24.82
CA GLU A 190 -92.98 22.92 -24.09
C GLU A 190 -93.79 23.82 -25.03
N SER A 191 -93.19 24.31 -26.11
CA SER A 191 -93.87 25.13 -27.12
C SER A 191 -94.79 24.33 -28.07
N CYS A 192 -94.70 22.99 -28.06
CA CYS A 192 -95.55 22.14 -28.89
C CYS A 192 -97.00 22.16 -28.38
N PRO A 193 -98.00 22.45 -29.23
CA PRO A 193 -99.40 22.42 -28.84
C PRO A 193 -99.78 21.03 -28.31
N THR A 194 -100.34 20.98 -27.10
CA THR A 194 -100.83 19.73 -26.52
C THR A 194 -102.27 19.49 -26.93
N LEU A 195 -102.55 18.27 -27.36
CA LEU A 195 -103.91 17.84 -27.66
C LEU A 195 -104.65 17.64 -26.34
N SER A 196 -105.67 18.44 -26.07
CA SER A 196 -106.42 18.28 -24.83
C SER A 196 -107.32 17.04 -24.90
N GLU A 197 -107.70 16.53 -23.74
CA GLU A 197 -108.64 15.41 -23.66
C GLU A 197 -110.01 15.77 -24.30
N ALA A 198 -110.40 17.04 -24.25
CA ALA A 198 -111.59 17.53 -24.93
C ALA A 198 -111.45 17.46 -26.46
N ASP A 199 -110.26 17.78 -27.00
CA ASP A 199 -109.98 17.66 -28.44
C ASP A 199 -110.03 16.21 -28.89
N ALA A 200 -109.42 15.30 -28.13
CA ALA A 200 -109.46 13.85 -28.40
C ALA A 200 -110.89 13.31 -28.37
N ASN A 201 -111.70 13.72 -27.39
CA ASN A 201 -113.10 13.34 -27.27
C ASN A 201 -113.96 13.93 -28.39
N GLY A 202 -113.74 15.19 -28.75
CA GLY A 202 -114.40 15.83 -29.89
C GLY A 202 -114.14 15.08 -31.20
N LEU A 203 -112.89 14.68 -31.44
CA LEU A 203 -112.50 13.90 -32.62
C LEU A 203 -113.17 12.52 -32.64
N LYS A 204 -113.32 11.88 -31.48
CA LYS A 204 -114.01 10.60 -31.34
C LYS A 204 -115.50 10.73 -31.66
N VAL A 205 -116.17 11.75 -31.12
CA VAL A 205 -117.59 12.04 -31.43
C VAL A 205 -117.77 12.31 -32.92
N LEU A 206 -116.91 13.14 -33.50
CA LEU A 206 -116.98 13.49 -34.92
C LEU A 206 -116.73 12.26 -35.81
N LYS A 207 -115.81 11.38 -35.41
CA LYS A 207 -115.57 10.08 -36.06
C LYS A 207 -116.80 9.17 -35.99
N ASP A 208 -117.49 9.10 -34.84
CA ASP A 208 -118.68 8.28 -34.68
C ASP A 208 -119.87 8.83 -35.50
N ILE A 209 -120.02 10.16 -35.58
CA ILE A 209 -120.99 10.83 -36.46
C ILE A 209 -120.71 10.51 -37.93
N LEU A 210 -119.47 10.67 -38.40
CA LEU A 210 -119.09 10.36 -39.78
C LEU A 210 -119.30 8.88 -40.11
N ARG A 211 -119.02 7.98 -39.16
CA ARG A 211 -119.25 6.54 -39.33
C ARG A 211 -120.74 6.22 -39.44
N SER A 212 -121.58 6.93 -38.71
CA SER A 212 -123.03 6.82 -38.76
C SER A 212 -123.58 7.37 -40.08
N SER A 213 -123.19 8.59 -40.47
CA SER A 213 -123.55 9.22 -41.75
C SER A 213 -123.14 8.38 -42.96
N ARG A 214 -121.95 7.77 -42.94
CA ARG A 214 -121.51 6.81 -43.97
C ARG A 214 -122.44 5.61 -44.09
N LYS A 215 -123.00 5.15 -42.97
CA LYS A 215 -123.95 4.03 -42.91
C LYS A 215 -125.30 4.44 -43.50
N ASP A 216 -125.74 5.66 -43.22
CA ASP A 216 -126.99 6.22 -43.75
C ASP A 216 -126.91 6.42 -45.27
N LEU A 217 -125.79 6.96 -45.78
CA LEU A 217 -125.53 7.07 -47.22
C LEU A 217 -125.55 5.70 -47.93
N LYS A 218 -125.00 4.67 -47.30
CA LYS A 218 -125.03 3.29 -47.84
C LYS A 218 -126.46 2.74 -47.96
N ASN A 219 -127.36 3.19 -47.09
CA ASN A 219 -128.75 2.76 -47.05
C ASN A 219 -129.70 3.70 -47.82
N LEU A 220 -129.16 4.77 -48.43
CA LEU A 220 -129.96 5.76 -49.13
C LEU A 220 -130.41 5.20 -50.49
N LYS A 221 -131.72 4.98 -50.63
CA LYS A 221 -132.32 4.66 -51.94
C LYS A 221 -132.69 5.94 -52.65
N TRP A 222 -131.80 6.40 -53.51
CA TRP A 222 -132.07 7.52 -54.42
C TRP A 222 -133.01 7.06 -55.53
N LYS A 223 -134.10 7.81 -55.71
CA LYS A 223 -134.94 7.77 -56.91
C LYS A 223 -134.83 9.15 -57.56
N PRO A 224 -134.46 9.23 -58.85
CA PRO A 224 -134.37 10.50 -59.55
C PRO A 224 -135.74 11.20 -59.62
#